data_AF-A0A7C5P1Z1-F1
#
_entry.id   AF-A0A7C5P1Z1-F1
#
_cell.length_a   1.000
_cell.length_b   1.000
_cell.length_c   1.000
_cell.angle_alpha   90.00
_cell.angle_beta   90.00
_cell.angle_gamma   90.00
#
_symmetry.space_group_name_H-M   'P 1'
#
loop_
_entity.id
_entity.type
_entity.pdbx_description
1 polymer ?
#
loop_
_entity_poly.entity_id
_entity_poly.type
_entity_poly.pdbx_seq_one_letter_code
_entity_poly.pdbx_strand_id
1 'polypeptide(L)'
;QCEMELDRKKVIDYYSRRETQEEMLYNCPKREVAVRYGDAGFGKRPDVLIYPNDILEFARDGATSFHVSEEIWKNPLLLSQESSRQFLESIREGWDLVLDIDCHEFYYSRIAASLVVEQLRREGVRSISVKFSGNKGFHIGVPFEAFPKAVPFRNGGKVEKREVRTLFPEAPRAIANYISERIKPRLADLILKSEHGDYSAIAARVGKKPSEIIEYGLLNSDGIWKPLSSEEYKALIRMGKELPPPRLNISSFLEIDTILIAPRHLYRLAYSLNEKSGLVSLPINPDEVLNFEREEAAPEKVNPSRFRFLRREDSQEGEAETLFRNALDWEFYSREKQQFEIPEKREAYTDSSSEQPIPKDLFPPCIKNILSGLSDGRKRALFILQNFLSSVGWNYEDAERLILEWNQNNKEPLRENYVKGQLRYRKGGKRVLPPNCSNKMYYSDIGVCTPDALCQKIRNPVNYSKIRMRSYQEELKKIRPARNVKKQKGVGIRAKEDSKQA
;
A
#
# COMPACT_ATOMS: atom_id res chain seq x y z
N GLN A 1 -6.83 22.22 10.48
CA GLN A 1 -7.12 22.27 11.93
C GLN A 1 -5.86 22.72 12.62
N CYS A 2 -5.93 23.79 13.41
CA CYS A 2 -4.81 24.32 14.19
C CYS A 2 -4.48 23.31 15.30
N GLU A 3 -3.22 22.92 15.46
CA GLU A 3 -2.80 22.02 16.54
C GLU A 3 -3.00 22.74 17.89
N MET A 4 -3.67 22.09 18.84
CA MET A 4 -3.73 22.61 20.21
C MET A 4 -2.35 22.47 20.83
N GLU A 5 -1.73 23.57 21.22
CA GLU A 5 -0.49 23.51 21.98
C GLU A 5 -0.80 22.94 23.37
N LEU A 6 -0.25 21.75 23.67
CA LEU A 6 -0.44 21.12 24.98
C LEU A 6 0.26 21.95 26.06
N ASP A 7 -0.48 22.30 27.11
CA ASP A 7 0.10 22.96 28.28
C ASP A 7 1.13 22.02 28.95
N ARG A 8 2.40 22.41 28.89
CA ARG A 8 3.53 21.65 29.43
C ARG A 8 3.33 21.26 30.89
N LYS A 9 2.71 22.12 31.70
CA LYS A 9 2.45 21.81 33.11
C LYS A 9 1.47 20.64 33.22
N LYS A 10 0.37 20.67 32.46
CA LYS A 10 -0.62 19.58 32.44
C LYS A 10 -0.04 18.27 31.93
N VAL A 11 0.85 18.32 30.94
CA VAL A 11 1.56 17.15 30.42
C VAL A 11 2.42 16.51 31.51
N ILE A 12 3.24 17.31 32.21
CA ILE A 12 4.07 16.84 33.32
C ILE A 12 3.20 16.30 34.46
N ASP A 13 2.16 17.03 34.86
CA ASP A 13 1.25 16.62 35.93
C ASP A 13 0.60 15.26 35.61
N TYR A 14 0.17 15.05 34.36
CA TYR A 14 -0.39 13.77 33.91
C TYR A 14 0.64 12.64 33.92
N TYR A 15 1.80 12.83 33.30
CA TYR A 15 2.84 11.81 33.23
C TYR A 15 3.59 11.58 34.56
N SER A 16 3.40 12.44 35.56
CA SER A 16 3.90 12.23 36.93
C SER A 16 3.12 11.17 37.71
N ARG A 17 1.91 10.80 37.25
CA ARG A 17 1.06 9.83 37.93
C ARG A 17 1.66 8.43 37.85
N ARG A 18 1.95 7.85 39.01
CA ARG A 18 2.62 6.55 39.11
C ARG A 18 1.89 5.44 38.36
N GLU A 19 0.57 5.35 38.53
CA GLU A 19 -0.23 4.30 37.91
C GLU A 19 -0.25 4.42 36.37
N THR A 20 -0.28 5.66 35.85
CA THR A 20 -0.16 5.92 34.41
C THR A 20 1.18 5.44 33.87
N GLN A 21 2.28 5.72 34.57
CA GLN A 21 3.61 5.28 34.16
C GLN A 21 3.71 3.74 34.11
N GLU A 22 3.16 3.05 35.11
CA GLU A 22 3.17 1.59 35.17
C GLU A 22 2.36 0.96 34.04
N GLU A 23 1.18 1.50 33.74
CA GLU A 23 0.36 1.03 32.63
C GLU A 23 0.98 1.33 31.26
N MET A 24 1.65 2.47 31.09
CA MET A 24 2.42 2.78 29.88
C MET A 24 3.53 1.74 29.66
N LEU A 25 4.27 1.41 30.72
CA LEU A 25 5.36 0.45 30.64
C LEU A 25 4.92 -0.97 30.31
N TYR A 26 3.67 -1.35 30.60
CA TYR A 26 3.17 -2.70 30.30
C TYR A 26 3.40 -3.12 28.84
N ASN A 27 3.27 -2.19 27.89
CA ASN A 27 3.47 -2.48 26.47
C ASN A 27 4.88 -2.19 25.94
N CYS A 28 5.82 -1.68 26.75
CA CYS A 28 7.17 -1.30 26.33
C CYS A 28 8.20 -2.45 26.17
N PRO A 29 8.16 -3.55 26.96
CA PRO A 29 9.19 -4.57 26.91
C PRO A 29 9.44 -5.08 25.49
N LYS A 30 10.73 -5.18 25.13
CA LYS A 30 11.20 -5.68 23.84
C LYS A 30 10.71 -4.89 22.61
N ARG A 31 10.17 -3.67 22.78
CA ARG A 31 9.80 -2.80 21.66
C ARG A 31 10.75 -1.61 21.54
N GLU A 32 10.86 -1.10 20.32
CA GLU A 32 11.44 0.22 20.10
C GLU A 32 10.45 1.27 20.58
N VAL A 33 10.89 2.15 21.47
CA VAL A 33 10.16 3.36 21.87
C VAL A 33 10.63 4.53 21.03
N ALA A 34 9.70 5.42 20.68
CA ALA A 34 10.04 6.76 20.23
C ALA A 34 9.24 7.81 21.00
N VAL A 35 9.96 8.79 21.50
CA VAL A 35 9.43 9.94 22.23
C VAL A 35 9.24 11.10 21.26
N ARG A 36 8.11 11.81 21.36
CA ARG A 36 7.81 12.99 20.55
C ARG A 36 7.79 14.23 21.42
N TYR A 37 8.39 15.32 20.94
CA TYR A 37 8.56 16.59 21.64
C TYR A 37 7.74 17.69 20.95
N GLY A 38 6.43 17.47 20.80
CA GLY A 38 5.52 18.38 20.09
C GLY A 38 5.96 18.64 18.65
N ASP A 39 6.17 19.92 18.34
CA ASP A 39 6.55 20.42 17.01
C ASP A 39 8.02 20.14 16.66
N ALA A 40 8.87 19.88 17.66
CA ALA A 40 10.26 19.46 17.43
C ALA A 40 10.35 18.05 16.83
N GLY A 41 9.23 17.30 16.82
CA GLY A 41 9.12 15.99 16.21
C GLY A 41 9.60 14.85 17.12
N PHE A 42 9.98 13.74 16.50
CA PHE A 42 10.47 12.56 17.23
C PHE A 42 11.92 12.74 17.65
N GLY A 43 12.23 12.31 18.88
CA GLY A 43 13.59 12.22 19.39
C GLY A 43 14.44 11.15 18.68
N LYS A 44 15.66 10.97 19.18
CA LYS A 44 16.59 9.97 18.64
C LYS A 44 16.03 8.56 18.82
N ARG A 45 16.29 7.71 17.81
CA ARG A 45 15.86 6.30 17.76
C ARG A 45 17.03 5.38 17.40
N PRO A 46 17.05 4.12 17.86
CA PRO A 46 16.06 3.49 18.75
C PRO A 46 16.19 3.97 20.20
N ASP A 47 15.12 3.81 20.96
CA ASP A 47 15.10 4.06 22.41
C ASP A 47 14.24 3.00 23.12
N VAL A 48 14.29 2.96 24.45
CA VAL A 48 13.50 2.07 25.32
C VAL A 48 13.03 2.79 26.58
N LEU A 49 11.94 2.31 27.18
CA LEU A 49 11.49 2.73 28.51
C LEU A 49 11.58 1.53 29.45
N ILE A 50 12.28 1.69 30.57
CA ILE A 50 12.55 0.59 31.50
C ILE A 50 11.93 0.88 32.86
N TYR A 51 12.06 2.12 33.34
CA TYR A 51 11.60 2.53 34.66
C TYR A 51 10.47 3.55 34.56
N PRO A 52 9.49 3.53 35.50
CA PRO A 52 8.36 4.46 35.46
C PRO A 52 8.78 5.93 35.44
N ASN A 53 9.87 6.26 36.14
CA ASN A 53 10.38 7.62 36.21
C ASN A 53 10.95 8.13 34.87
N ASP A 54 11.34 7.23 33.95
CA ASP A 54 11.83 7.62 32.61
C ASP A 54 10.79 8.48 31.89
N ILE A 55 9.51 8.12 32.01
CA ILE A 55 8.38 8.82 31.40
C ILE A 55 8.26 10.26 31.94
N LEU A 56 8.45 10.45 33.24
CA LEU A 56 8.40 11.77 33.87
C LEU A 56 9.61 12.63 33.46
N GLU A 57 10.81 12.07 33.41
CA GLU A 57 11.99 12.83 32.97
C GLU A 57 11.84 13.25 31.50
N PHE A 58 11.38 12.35 30.62
CA PHE A 58 11.06 12.73 29.24
C PHE A 58 10.01 13.84 29.17
N ALA A 59 8.94 13.78 29.98
CA ALA A 59 7.93 14.83 30.03
C ALA A 59 8.50 16.17 30.52
N ARG A 60 9.41 16.15 31.51
CA ARG A 60 10.14 17.35 31.96
C ARG A 60 11.01 17.93 30.86
N ASP A 61 11.61 17.10 30.03
CA ASP A 61 12.39 17.49 28.85
C ASP A 61 11.52 17.94 27.66
N GLY A 62 10.19 17.96 27.83
CA GLY A 62 9.25 18.48 26.84
C GLY A 62 8.60 17.41 25.97
N ALA A 63 8.70 16.13 26.34
CA ALA A 63 7.96 15.08 25.65
C ALA A 63 6.45 15.28 25.78
N THR A 64 5.76 15.24 24.65
CA THR A 64 4.30 15.33 24.56
C THR A 64 3.66 13.95 24.46
N SER A 65 4.29 13.03 23.74
CA SER A 65 3.75 11.69 23.54
C SER A 65 4.82 10.62 23.31
N PHE A 66 4.39 9.37 23.44
CA PHE A 66 5.20 8.17 23.40
C PHE A 66 4.59 7.18 22.42
N HIS A 67 5.44 6.55 21.63
CA HIS A 67 5.04 5.60 20.59
C HIS A 67 5.93 4.35 20.68
N VAL A 68 5.40 3.22 20.25
CA VAL A 68 6.11 1.93 20.29
C VAL A 68 5.95 1.14 18.99
N SER A 69 6.91 0.27 18.70
CA SER A 69 6.87 -0.59 17.51
C SER A 69 5.86 -1.73 17.61
N GLU A 70 5.22 -2.09 16.50
CA GLU A 70 4.45 -3.35 16.41
C GLU A 70 5.33 -4.59 16.56
N GLU A 71 6.56 -4.49 16.04
CA GLU A 71 7.57 -5.53 16.11
C GLU A 71 8.13 -5.68 17.54
N ILE A 72 8.42 -6.94 17.89
CA ILE A 72 9.02 -7.36 19.15
C ILE A 72 10.44 -7.84 18.86
N TRP A 73 11.41 -7.29 19.58
CA TRP A 73 12.84 -7.45 19.32
C TRP A 73 13.54 -8.13 20.48
N LYS A 74 14.57 -8.94 20.18
CA LYS A 74 15.49 -9.47 21.20
C LYS A 74 16.15 -8.35 21.99
N ASN A 75 16.60 -7.30 21.29
CA ASN A 75 17.12 -6.06 21.86
C ASN A 75 16.83 -4.89 20.89
N PRO A 76 15.89 -3.99 21.22
CA PRO A 76 15.55 -2.83 20.38
C PRO A 76 16.72 -1.88 20.12
N LEU A 77 17.69 -1.79 21.04
CA LEU A 77 18.84 -0.87 20.92
C LEU A 77 19.83 -1.28 19.82
N LEU A 78 19.70 -2.49 19.27
CA LEU A 78 20.50 -2.94 18.12
C LEU A 78 19.98 -2.41 16.77
N LEU A 79 18.80 -1.78 16.75
CA LEU A 79 18.19 -1.28 15.53
C LEU A 79 18.95 -0.06 14.97
N SER A 80 19.03 0.02 13.65
CA SER A 80 19.57 1.18 12.94
C SER A 80 18.74 1.46 11.68
N GLN A 81 18.79 2.69 11.16
CA GLN A 81 18.13 3.02 9.89
C GLN A 81 18.69 2.21 8.70
N GLU A 82 19.94 1.76 8.81
CA GLU A 82 20.65 0.97 7.80
C GLU A 82 20.48 -0.54 7.98
N SER A 83 19.65 -0.97 8.95
CA SER A 83 19.42 -2.38 9.24
C SER A 83 18.86 -3.13 8.03
N SER A 84 19.57 -4.16 7.59
CA SER A 84 19.11 -5.01 6.48
C SER A 84 17.91 -5.86 6.90
N ARG A 85 17.07 -6.26 5.93
CA ARG A 85 15.92 -7.15 6.19
C ARG A 85 16.34 -8.44 6.92
N GLN A 86 17.44 -9.05 6.50
CA GLN A 86 17.98 -10.27 7.12
C GLN A 86 18.39 -10.05 8.57
N PHE A 87 18.99 -8.89 8.87
CA PHE A 87 19.34 -8.53 10.24
C PHE A 87 18.07 -8.34 11.10
N LEU A 88 17.09 -7.56 10.62
CA LEU A 88 15.81 -7.37 11.31
C LEU A 88 15.14 -8.71 11.63
N GLU A 89 15.06 -9.63 10.65
CA GLU A 89 14.49 -10.97 10.85
C GLU A 89 15.27 -11.82 11.87
N SER A 90 16.60 -11.62 12.00
CA SER A 90 17.45 -12.36 12.95
C SER A 90 17.23 -11.94 14.40
N ILE A 91 16.86 -10.67 14.63
CA ILE A 91 16.63 -10.10 15.96
C ILE A 91 15.14 -9.94 16.31
N ARG A 92 14.21 -10.14 15.36
CA ARG A 92 12.77 -10.12 15.60
C ARG A 92 12.32 -11.42 16.29
N GLU A 93 11.70 -11.26 17.46
CA GLU A 93 11.06 -12.35 18.18
C GLU A 93 9.61 -12.57 17.73
N GLY A 94 8.91 -11.48 17.36
CA GLY A 94 7.51 -11.52 16.95
C GLY A 94 7.02 -10.16 16.48
N TRP A 95 5.72 -10.05 16.29
CA TRP A 95 5.02 -8.81 15.95
C TRP A 95 3.57 -8.92 16.40
N ASP A 96 3.01 -7.86 16.96
CA ASP A 96 1.59 -7.83 17.29
C ASP A 96 0.80 -7.25 16.12
N LEU A 97 -0.40 -7.76 15.88
CA LEU A 97 -1.31 -7.14 14.92
C LEU A 97 -1.92 -5.90 15.57
N VAL A 98 -1.68 -4.72 15.00
CA VAL A 98 -2.33 -3.47 15.41
C VAL A 98 -3.03 -2.86 14.21
N LEU A 99 -4.37 -2.87 14.24
CA LEU A 99 -5.20 -2.26 13.21
C LEU A 99 -5.54 -0.83 13.62
N ASP A 100 -5.11 0.16 12.85
CA ASP A 100 -5.55 1.55 13.03
C ASP A 100 -6.85 1.79 12.29
N ILE A 101 -7.82 2.35 12.98
CA ILE A 101 -9.11 2.73 12.40
C ILE A 101 -9.26 4.21 12.64
N ASP A 102 -9.11 5.02 11.59
CA ASP A 102 -9.32 6.46 11.67
C ASP A 102 -10.27 6.92 10.57
N CYS A 103 -11.21 7.77 10.96
CA CYS A 103 -12.15 8.43 10.08
C CYS A 103 -12.31 9.87 10.53
N HIS A 104 -12.62 10.77 9.59
CA HIS A 104 -12.90 12.16 9.94
C HIS A 104 -14.12 12.27 10.89
N GLU A 105 -15.10 11.38 10.76
CA GLU A 105 -16.28 11.27 11.60
C GLU A 105 -16.08 10.17 12.65
N PHE A 106 -15.99 10.56 13.92
CA PHE A 106 -15.68 9.66 15.02
C PHE A 106 -16.75 8.58 15.20
N TYR A 107 -18.02 8.91 14.96
CA TYR A 107 -19.09 7.92 15.03
C TYR A 107 -18.88 6.76 14.06
N TYR A 108 -18.38 7.03 12.85
CA TYR A 108 -18.08 5.98 11.88
C TYR A 108 -16.87 5.14 12.29
N SER A 109 -15.87 5.74 12.94
CA SER A 109 -14.77 5.00 13.56
C SER A 109 -15.26 4.02 14.62
N ARG A 110 -16.27 4.39 15.44
CA ARG A 110 -16.88 3.50 16.44
C ARG A 110 -17.55 2.29 15.79
N ILE A 111 -18.36 2.52 14.75
CA ILE A 111 -19.02 1.45 14.00
C ILE A 111 -17.99 0.52 13.38
N ALA A 112 -16.97 1.06 12.70
CA ALA A 112 -15.93 0.27 12.07
C ALA A 112 -15.15 -0.56 13.09
N ALA A 113 -14.74 0.05 14.22
CA ALA A 113 -14.02 -0.66 15.27
C ALA A 113 -14.83 -1.79 15.90
N SER A 114 -16.13 -1.57 16.17
CA SER A 114 -17.03 -2.62 16.63
C SER A 114 -17.15 -3.79 15.65
N LEU A 115 -17.30 -3.49 14.35
CA LEU A 115 -17.35 -4.52 13.30
C LEU A 115 -16.04 -5.29 13.16
N VAL A 116 -14.89 -4.63 13.34
CA VAL A 116 -13.58 -5.32 13.34
C VAL A 116 -13.48 -6.27 14.52
N VAL A 117 -13.88 -5.86 15.73
CA VAL A 117 -13.91 -6.76 16.90
C VAL A 117 -14.82 -7.96 16.63
N GLU A 118 -16.03 -7.72 16.11
CA GLU A 118 -16.96 -8.79 15.76
C GLU A 118 -16.36 -9.75 14.71
N GLN A 119 -15.70 -9.20 13.68
CA GLN A 119 -15.09 -10.01 12.63
C GLN A 119 -13.91 -10.82 13.16
N LEU A 120 -13.04 -10.25 14.00
CA LEU A 120 -11.94 -10.99 14.65
C LEU A 120 -12.47 -12.17 15.50
N ARG A 121 -13.57 -11.97 16.24
CA ARG A 121 -14.22 -13.04 17.02
C ARG A 121 -14.79 -14.14 16.14
N ARG A 122 -15.41 -13.78 15.02
CA ARG A 122 -15.92 -14.76 14.03
C ARG A 122 -14.79 -15.62 13.44
N GLU A 123 -13.59 -15.06 13.34
CA GLU A 123 -12.39 -15.78 12.91
C GLU A 123 -11.68 -16.54 14.06
N GLY A 124 -12.29 -16.60 15.25
CA GLY A 124 -11.82 -17.39 16.38
C GLY A 124 -10.86 -16.67 17.35
N VAL A 125 -10.53 -15.40 17.11
CA VAL A 125 -9.62 -14.64 17.99
C VAL A 125 -10.35 -14.22 19.26
N ARG A 126 -9.74 -14.50 20.42
CA ARG A 126 -10.30 -14.16 21.73
C ARG A 126 -9.50 -13.07 22.43
N SER A 127 -8.17 -13.08 22.29
CA SER A 127 -7.26 -12.07 22.83
C SER A 127 -7.28 -10.81 21.98
N ILE A 128 -8.45 -10.16 21.94
CA ILE A 128 -8.68 -8.89 21.27
C ILE A 128 -8.64 -7.79 22.32
N SER A 129 -7.92 -6.73 22.00
CA SER A 129 -7.88 -5.53 22.83
C SER A 129 -8.19 -4.31 21.98
N VAL A 130 -8.82 -3.30 22.57
CA VAL A 130 -9.14 -2.05 21.88
C VAL A 130 -8.63 -0.89 22.72
N LYS A 131 -8.09 0.13 22.05
CA LYS A 131 -7.85 1.43 22.67
C LYS A 131 -8.28 2.55 21.76
N PHE A 132 -8.82 3.61 22.34
CA PHE A 132 -8.97 4.87 21.65
C PHE A 132 -7.60 5.42 21.26
N SER A 133 -7.43 5.92 20.03
CA SER A 133 -6.13 6.42 19.53
C SER A 133 -5.72 7.78 20.13
N GLY A 134 -6.63 8.40 20.87
CA GLY A 134 -6.48 9.75 21.41
C GLY A 134 -7.08 10.83 20.51
N ASN A 135 -7.55 10.55 19.29
CA ASN A 135 -8.16 11.59 18.44
C ASN A 135 -9.55 11.23 17.91
N LYS A 136 -9.63 10.58 16.75
CA LYS A 136 -10.89 10.24 16.05
C LYS A 136 -10.96 8.76 15.67
N GLY A 137 -10.06 7.95 16.21
CA GLY A 137 -9.88 6.57 15.81
C GLY A 137 -9.64 5.62 16.96
N PHE A 138 -9.47 4.35 16.61
CA PHE A 138 -9.21 3.26 17.53
C PHE A 138 -8.07 2.40 17.01
N HIS A 139 -7.26 1.87 17.92
CA HIS A 139 -6.36 0.78 17.61
C HIS A 139 -6.97 -0.52 18.16
N ILE A 140 -6.98 -1.55 17.33
CA ILE A 140 -7.40 -2.90 17.72
C ILE A 140 -6.18 -3.82 17.66
N GLY A 141 -5.88 -4.45 18.79
CA GLY A 141 -4.66 -5.22 19.01
C GLY A 141 -4.95 -6.71 19.18
N VAL A 142 -4.16 -7.55 18.51
CA VAL A 142 -4.06 -9.00 18.76
C VAL A 142 -2.59 -9.34 19.04
N PRO A 143 -2.25 -9.89 20.22
CA PRO A 143 -0.88 -10.24 20.55
C PRO A 143 -0.29 -11.32 19.63
N PHE A 144 1.03 -11.26 19.42
CA PHE A 144 1.77 -12.24 18.64
C PHE A 144 1.53 -13.69 19.12
N GLU A 145 1.39 -13.89 20.42
CA GLU A 145 1.18 -15.20 21.06
C GLU A 145 -0.13 -15.87 20.63
N ALA A 146 -1.11 -15.12 20.11
CA ALA A 146 -2.35 -15.68 19.58
C ALA A 146 -2.16 -16.40 18.24
N PHE A 147 -1.10 -16.07 17.50
CA PHE A 147 -0.83 -16.63 16.17
C PHE A 147 -0.15 -18.00 16.23
N PRO A 148 -0.30 -18.85 15.20
CA PRO A 148 0.45 -20.10 15.13
C PRO A 148 1.95 -19.81 15.02
N LYS A 149 2.80 -20.68 15.58
CA LYS A 149 4.27 -20.52 15.47
C LYS A 149 4.77 -20.49 14.02
N ALA A 150 4.13 -21.27 13.15
CA ALA A 150 4.53 -21.41 11.77
C ALA A 150 3.38 -21.90 10.90
N VAL A 151 3.43 -21.55 9.62
CA VAL A 151 2.37 -21.83 8.63
C VAL A 151 2.96 -22.44 7.37
N PRO A 152 2.16 -23.21 6.60
CA PRO A 152 2.55 -23.62 5.26
C PRO A 152 2.61 -22.39 4.33
N PHE A 153 3.71 -22.25 3.61
CA PHE A 153 3.96 -21.18 2.65
C PHE A 153 4.25 -21.80 1.28
N ARG A 154 3.54 -21.35 0.24
CA ARG A 154 3.74 -21.84 -1.12
C ARG A 154 4.70 -20.94 -1.88
N ASN A 155 5.78 -21.51 -2.38
CA ASN A 155 6.70 -20.82 -3.28
C ASN A 155 7.04 -21.73 -4.48
N GLY A 156 6.61 -21.33 -5.68
CA GLY A 156 6.91 -22.06 -6.92
C GLY A 156 6.43 -23.52 -6.93
N GLY A 157 5.27 -23.82 -6.32
CA GLY A 157 4.69 -25.17 -6.26
C GLY A 157 5.21 -26.06 -5.12
N LYS A 158 6.18 -25.60 -4.33
CA LYS A 158 6.62 -26.28 -3.10
C LYS A 158 5.96 -25.65 -1.88
N VAL A 159 5.53 -26.49 -0.93
CA VAL A 159 5.02 -26.06 0.38
C VAL A 159 6.15 -26.19 1.39
N GLU A 160 6.57 -25.06 1.95
CA GLU A 160 7.55 -25.00 3.04
C GLU A 160 6.90 -24.43 4.30
N LYS A 161 7.34 -24.87 5.48
CA LYS A 161 6.86 -24.31 6.75
C LYS A 161 7.66 -23.05 7.07
N ARG A 162 6.99 -21.91 7.22
CA ARG A 162 7.61 -20.63 7.62
C ARG A 162 7.15 -20.19 8.98
N GLU A 163 8.09 -19.70 9.79
CA GLU A 163 7.82 -19.14 11.11
C GLU A 163 7.08 -17.81 10.97
N VAL A 164 5.97 -17.64 11.71
CA VAL A 164 5.10 -16.46 11.57
C VAL A 164 5.81 -15.17 11.97
N ARG A 165 6.75 -15.21 12.92
CA ARG A 165 7.59 -14.05 13.27
C ARG A 165 8.35 -13.47 12.08
N THR A 166 8.65 -14.27 11.05
CA THR A 166 9.38 -13.80 9.86
C THR A 166 8.49 -13.12 8.83
N LEU A 167 7.17 -13.23 8.96
CA LEU A 167 6.19 -12.78 7.96
C LEU A 167 5.73 -11.32 8.17
N PHE A 168 6.62 -10.46 8.65
CA PHE A 168 6.35 -9.03 8.81
C PHE A 168 7.08 -8.20 7.74
N PRO A 169 6.40 -7.26 7.05
CA PRO A 169 5.04 -6.77 7.30
C PRO A 169 3.94 -7.52 6.53
N GLU A 170 4.28 -8.53 5.72
CA GLU A 170 3.37 -9.05 4.70
C GLU A 170 2.11 -9.72 5.28
N ALA A 171 2.23 -10.50 6.36
CA ALA A 171 1.10 -11.18 6.97
C ALA A 171 0.12 -10.23 7.68
N PRO A 172 0.54 -9.32 8.57
CA PRO A 172 -0.39 -8.37 9.18
C PRO A 172 -1.09 -7.48 8.14
N ARG A 173 -0.42 -7.10 7.02
CA ARG A 173 -1.08 -6.40 5.91
C ARG A 173 -2.18 -7.22 5.25
N ALA A 174 -1.91 -8.50 4.97
CA ALA A 174 -2.91 -9.41 4.40
C ALA A 174 -4.12 -9.54 5.34
N ILE A 175 -3.88 -9.63 6.65
CA ILE A 175 -4.95 -9.68 7.67
C ILE A 175 -5.76 -8.38 7.69
N ALA A 176 -5.10 -7.22 7.69
CA ALA A 176 -5.76 -5.92 7.70
C ALA A 176 -6.65 -5.72 6.45
N ASN A 177 -6.13 -6.05 5.26
CA ASN A 177 -6.88 -6.01 4.02
C ASN A 177 -8.09 -6.94 4.04
N TYR A 178 -7.87 -8.19 4.47
CA TYR A 178 -8.93 -9.18 4.60
C TYR A 178 -10.05 -8.70 5.52
N ILE A 179 -9.72 -8.24 6.72
CA ILE A 179 -10.70 -7.73 7.68
C ILE A 179 -11.45 -6.52 7.10
N SER A 180 -10.74 -5.58 6.51
CA SER A 180 -11.32 -4.38 5.88
C SER A 180 -12.38 -4.77 4.84
N GLU A 181 -12.05 -5.67 3.92
CA GLU A 181 -12.99 -6.13 2.89
C GLU A 181 -14.20 -6.88 3.45
N ARG A 182 -14.01 -7.61 4.55
CA ARG A 182 -15.10 -8.37 5.20
C ARG A 182 -16.10 -7.48 5.94
N ILE A 183 -15.66 -6.35 6.49
CA ILE A 183 -16.55 -5.43 7.22
C ILE A 183 -17.23 -4.40 6.31
N LYS A 184 -16.61 -4.05 5.16
CA LYS A 184 -17.08 -2.97 4.26
C LYS A 184 -18.58 -3.02 3.93
N PRO A 185 -19.17 -4.17 3.56
CA PRO A 185 -20.60 -4.23 3.23
C PRO A 185 -21.49 -3.85 4.41
N ARG A 186 -21.26 -4.44 5.58
CA ARG A 186 -22.05 -4.14 6.80
C ARG A 186 -21.81 -2.73 7.30
N LEU A 187 -20.57 -2.23 7.18
CA LEU A 187 -20.22 -0.86 7.55
C LEU A 187 -20.98 0.16 6.69
N ALA A 188 -21.02 -0.05 5.37
CA ALA A 188 -21.80 0.78 4.45
C ALA A 188 -23.30 0.78 4.81
N ASP A 189 -23.87 -0.39 5.05
CA ASP A 189 -25.28 -0.50 5.43
C ASP A 189 -25.60 0.21 6.74
N LEU A 190 -24.74 0.09 7.76
CA LEU A 190 -24.96 0.73 9.06
C LEU A 190 -24.84 2.25 8.98
N ILE A 191 -23.84 2.78 8.27
CA ILE A 191 -23.66 4.23 8.07
C ILE A 191 -24.85 4.81 7.28
N LEU A 192 -25.26 4.14 6.20
CA LEU A 192 -26.42 4.59 5.42
C LEU A 192 -27.70 4.58 6.25
N LYS A 193 -27.91 3.55 7.09
CA LYS A 193 -29.08 3.48 7.97
C LYS A 193 -29.05 4.58 9.03
N SER A 194 -27.91 4.85 9.66
CA SER A 194 -27.80 5.89 10.69
C SER A 194 -28.02 7.30 10.14
N GLU A 195 -27.70 7.52 8.87
CA GLU A 195 -27.89 8.81 8.18
C GLU A 195 -29.15 8.82 7.30
N HIS A 196 -30.08 7.90 7.50
CA HIS A 196 -31.36 7.82 6.78
C HIS A 196 -31.24 7.79 5.23
N GLY A 197 -30.13 7.26 4.71
CA GLY A 197 -29.83 7.20 3.28
C GLY A 197 -29.36 8.52 2.66
N ASP A 198 -29.05 9.54 3.47
CA ASP A 198 -28.59 10.84 2.98
C ASP A 198 -27.08 10.86 2.71
N TYR A 199 -26.72 10.59 1.45
CA TYR A 199 -25.34 10.69 0.98
C TYR A 199 -24.75 12.10 1.11
N SER A 200 -25.55 13.16 1.07
CA SER A 200 -25.05 14.53 1.21
C SER A 200 -24.64 14.81 2.66
N ALA A 201 -25.43 14.33 3.62
CA ALA A 201 -25.08 14.38 5.04
C ALA A 201 -23.79 13.61 5.33
N ILE A 202 -23.67 12.38 4.81
CA ILE A 202 -22.44 11.57 4.95
C ILE A 202 -21.25 12.33 4.37
N ALA A 203 -21.36 12.84 3.14
CA ALA A 203 -20.29 13.57 2.45
C ALA A 203 -19.83 14.80 3.27
N ALA A 204 -20.78 15.56 3.82
CA ALA A 204 -20.49 16.72 4.64
C ALA A 204 -19.73 16.34 5.93
N ARG A 205 -20.19 15.29 6.65
CA ARG A 205 -19.55 14.81 7.89
C ARG A 205 -18.12 14.34 7.67
N VAL A 206 -17.86 13.67 6.54
CA VAL A 206 -16.51 13.15 6.23
C VAL A 206 -15.63 14.15 5.48
N GLY A 207 -16.14 15.35 5.19
CA GLY A 207 -15.40 16.40 4.48
C GLY A 207 -15.07 16.06 3.03
N LYS A 208 -15.96 15.32 2.34
CA LYS A 208 -15.81 14.89 0.95
C LYS A 208 -16.95 15.39 0.07
N LYS A 209 -16.79 15.31 -1.24
CA LYS A 209 -17.90 15.55 -2.18
C LYS A 209 -18.75 14.28 -2.33
N PRO A 210 -20.07 14.40 -2.59
CA PRO A 210 -20.92 13.24 -2.89
C PRO A 210 -20.36 12.34 -4.01
N SER A 211 -19.73 12.93 -5.03
CA SER A 211 -19.10 12.18 -6.13
C SER A 211 -17.90 11.32 -5.72
N GLU A 212 -17.27 11.60 -4.57
CA GLU A 212 -16.13 10.83 -4.07
C GLU A 212 -16.58 9.62 -3.24
N ILE A 213 -17.77 9.71 -2.64
CA ILE A 213 -18.28 8.70 -1.71
C ILE A 213 -19.39 7.83 -2.31
N ILE A 214 -19.90 8.17 -3.49
CA ILE A 214 -20.93 7.39 -4.18
C ILE A 214 -20.30 6.62 -5.33
N GLU A 215 -20.43 5.30 -5.29
CA GLU A 215 -20.12 4.42 -6.42
C GLU A 215 -21.38 4.07 -7.19
N TYR A 216 -21.39 4.45 -8.46
CA TYR A 216 -22.40 4.04 -9.43
C TYR A 216 -21.92 2.79 -10.17
N GLY A 217 -22.84 1.90 -10.51
CA GLY A 217 -22.48 0.67 -11.18
C GLY A 217 -23.65 -0.20 -11.57
N LEU A 218 -23.33 -1.35 -12.16
CA LEU A 218 -24.28 -2.41 -12.49
C LEU A 218 -23.71 -3.75 -12.06
N LEU A 219 -24.59 -4.74 -11.85
CA LEU A 219 -24.15 -6.12 -11.66
C LEU A 219 -24.06 -6.79 -13.04
N ASN A 220 -22.95 -7.47 -13.31
CA ASN A 220 -22.86 -8.33 -14.48
C ASN A 220 -23.64 -9.65 -14.24
N SER A 221 -23.64 -10.53 -15.24
CA SER A 221 -24.31 -11.84 -15.18
C SER A 221 -23.86 -12.72 -14.01
N ASP A 222 -22.64 -12.50 -13.50
CA ASP A 222 -22.04 -13.26 -12.41
C ASP A 222 -22.25 -12.59 -11.04
N GLY A 223 -23.04 -11.50 -10.98
CA GLY A 223 -23.26 -10.73 -9.75
C GLY A 223 -22.08 -9.86 -9.32
N ILE A 224 -21.12 -9.61 -10.21
CA ILE A 224 -19.95 -8.76 -9.95
C ILE A 224 -20.30 -7.31 -10.25
N TRP A 225 -19.91 -6.42 -9.33
CA TRP A 225 -20.10 -4.98 -9.48
C TRP A 225 -19.17 -4.39 -10.54
N LYS A 226 -19.75 -3.77 -11.57
CA LYS A 226 -19.04 -3.02 -12.60
C LYS A 226 -19.25 -1.53 -12.37
N PRO A 227 -18.20 -0.77 -12.02
CA PRO A 227 -18.30 0.68 -11.84
C PRO A 227 -18.71 1.40 -13.11
N LEU A 228 -19.47 2.48 -12.95
CA LEU A 228 -19.90 3.42 -13.99
C LEU A 228 -19.64 4.85 -13.52
N SER A 229 -19.46 5.77 -14.47
CA SER A 229 -19.58 7.20 -14.17
C SER A 229 -21.04 7.57 -13.82
N SER A 230 -21.22 8.69 -13.11
CA SER A 230 -22.55 9.19 -12.77
C SER A 230 -23.38 9.47 -14.04
N GLU A 231 -22.73 9.96 -15.09
CA GLU A 231 -23.33 10.26 -16.39
C GLU A 231 -23.81 8.99 -17.09
N GLU A 232 -22.97 7.95 -17.15
CA GLU A 232 -23.34 6.65 -17.73
C GLU A 232 -24.50 6.00 -16.97
N TYR A 233 -24.46 6.00 -15.64
CA TYR A 233 -25.53 5.46 -14.80
C TYR A 233 -26.87 6.17 -15.05
N LYS A 234 -26.86 7.52 -15.06
CA LYS A 234 -28.05 8.32 -15.36
C LYS A 234 -28.56 8.11 -16.79
N ALA A 235 -27.67 7.97 -17.77
CA ALA A 235 -28.05 7.72 -19.15
C ALA A 235 -28.76 6.36 -19.29
N LEU A 236 -28.25 5.31 -18.65
CA LEU A 236 -28.86 3.98 -18.66
C LEU A 236 -30.25 3.97 -17.99
N ILE A 237 -30.43 4.68 -16.88
CA ILE A 237 -31.76 4.86 -16.26
C ILE A 237 -32.74 5.55 -17.21
N ARG A 238 -32.31 6.63 -17.90
CA ARG A 238 -33.15 7.32 -18.90
C ARG A 238 -33.52 6.42 -20.08
N MET A 239 -32.68 5.44 -20.40
CA MET A 239 -32.96 4.42 -21.41
C MET A 239 -33.86 3.29 -20.90
N GLY A 240 -34.40 3.39 -19.68
CA GLY A 240 -35.30 2.41 -19.08
C GLY A 240 -34.60 1.15 -18.55
N LYS A 241 -33.27 1.18 -18.35
CA LYS A 241 -32.58 0.06 -17.70
C LYS A 241 -32.80 0.10 -16.20
N GLU A 242 -33.22 -1.03 -15.62
CA GLU A 242 -33.18 -1.24 -14.18
C GLU A 242 -31.73 -1.45 -13.74
N LEU A 243 -31.26 -0.60 -12.82
CA LEU A 243 -29.92 -0.65 -12.26
C LEU A 243 -29.99 -0.79 -10.74
N PRO A 244 -29.00 -1.45 -10.10
CA PRO A 244 -28.92 -1.48 -8.65
C PRO A 244 -28.72 -0.07 -8.08
N PRO A 245 -29.15 0.19 -6.84
CA PRO A 245 -28.89 1.48 -6.19
C PRO A 245 -27.38 1.74 -6.07
N PRO A 246 -26.96 3.02 -6.09
CA PRO A 246 -25.57 3.37 -5.84
C PRO A 246 -25.08 2.85 -4.49
N ARG A 247 -23.78 2.58 -4.39
CA ARG A 247 -23.12 2.08 -3.17
C ARG A 247 -22.34 3.19 -2.49
N LEU A 248 -22.24 3.12 -1.16
CA LEU A 248 -21.34 3.98 -0.40
C LEU A 248 -19.90 3.46 -0.51
N ASN A 249 -19.00 4.28 -1.04
CA ASN A 249 -17.57 3.99 -1.11
C ASN A 249 -16.88 4.31 0.22
N ILE A 250 -16.91 3.35 1.14
CA ILE A 250 -16.25 3.45 2.45
C ILE A 250 -14.77 3.80 2.32
N SER A 251 -14.06 3.18 1.37
CA SER A 251 -12.61 3.32 1.21
C SER A 251 -12.18 4.77 0.88
N SER A 252 -13.12 5.65 0.50
CA SER A 252 -12.83 7.05 0.21
C SER A 252 -12.68 7.93 1.46
N PHE A 253 -13.18 7.48 2.62
CA PHE A 253 -13.20 8.27 3.85
C PHE A 253 -12.91 7.49 5.15
N LEU A 254 -12.86 6.16 5.09
CA LEU A 254 -12.48 5.30 6.20
C LEU A 254 -11.52 4.23 5.70
N GLU A 255 -10.32 4.22 6.26
CA GLU A 255 -9.28 3.24 5.97
C GLU A 255 -8.89 2.54 7.26
N ILE A 256 -8.76 1.22 7.20
CA ILE A 256 -8.00 0.49 8.23
C ILE A 256 -6.56 0.60 7.79
N ASP A 257 -5.78 1.47 8.45
CA ASP A 257 -4.48 1.88 7.93
C ASP A 257 -3.50 0.69 7.93
N THR A 258 -3.09 0.28 6.74
CA THR A 258 -2.06 -0.74 6.54
C THR A 258 -0.64 -0.16 6.49
N ILE A 259 -0.52 1.17 6.48
CA ILE A 259 0.75 1.92 6.55
C ILE A 259 1.36 1.79 7.96
N LEU A 260 0.52 1.64 9.00
CA LEU A 260 1.00 1.25 10.34
C LEU A 260 1.86 -0.03 10.27
N ILE A 261 1.55 -0.92 9.34
CA ILE A 261 2.21 -2.21 9.19
C ILE A 261 3.39 -2.05 8.22
N ALA A 262 4.41 -1.31 8.64
CA ALA A 262 5.69 -1.17 7.92
C ALA A 262 6.87 -1.44 8.87
N PRO A 263 8.04 -1.88 8.36
CA PRO A 263 9.21 -2.12 9.21
C PRO A 263 9.55 -0.90 10.05
N ARG A 264 9.67 -1.11 11.38
CA ARG A 264 9.94 -0.09 12.40
C ARG A 264 8.95 1.08 12.42
N HIS A 265 7.73 0.83 11.95
CA HIS A 265 6.63 1.75 12.17
C HIS A 265 6.20 1.73 13.64
N LEU A 266 5.59 2.81 14.10
CA LEU A 266 5.23 3.03 15.48
C LEU A 266 3.76 3.38 15.61
N TYR A 267 3.10 2.86 16.64
CA TYR A 267 1.77 3.30 17.05
C TYR A 267 1.86 4.00 18.40
N ARG A 268 0.91 4.92 18.68
CA ARG A 268 0.86 5.66 19.96
C ARG A 268 0.71 4.68 21.12
N LEU A 269 1.56 4.80 22.14
CA LEU A 269 1.54 3.95 23.33
C LEU A 269 0.21 4.12 24.09
N ALA A 270 -0.29 3.04 24.70
CA ALA A 270 -1.42 3.14 25.63
C ALA A 270 -1.11 4.17 26.72
N TYR A 271 -2.12 4.93 27.15
CA TYR A 271 -2.02 6.05 28.10
C TYR A 271 -1.16 7.24 27.67
N SER A 272 -0.59 7.24 26.46
CA SER A 272 0.08 8.44 25.94
C SER A 272 -0.93 9.49 25.45
N LEU A 273 -0.63 10.77 25.70
CA LEU A 273 -1.39 11.90 25.20
C LEU A 273 -1.30 12.02 23.67
N ASN A 274 -2.34 12.60 23.08
CA ASN A 274 -2.38 13.01 21.69
C ASN A 274 -2.21 14.53 21.57
N GLU A 275 -1.27 14.96 20.73
CA GLU A 275 -0.92 16.38 20.58
C GLU A 275 -2.05 17.22 19.99
N LYS A 276 -2.91 16.62 19.16
CA LYS A 276 -3.96 17.38 18.46
C LYS A 276 -5.18 17.63 19.33
N SER A 277 -5.52 16.67 20.18
CA SER A 277 -6.75 16.69 20.98
C SER A 277 -6.51 16.94 22.47
N GLY A 278 -5.29 16.68 22.97
CA GLY A 278 -4.98 16.59 24.39
C GLY A 278 -5.58 15.38 25.11
N LEU A 279 -6.24 14.47 24.40
CA LEU A 279 -6.83 13.27 24.98
C LEU A 279 -5.81 12.13 25.06
N VAL A 280 -6.07 11.22 25.98
CA VAL A 280 -5.25 10.03 26.25
C VAL A 280 -5.61 8.90 25.29
N SER A 281 -4.60 8.17 24.82
CA SER A 281 -4.79 6.88 24.14
C SER A 281 -5.26 5.80 25.11
N LEU A 282 -6.55 5.73 25.39
CA LEU A 282 -7.12 4.93 26.49
C LEU A 282 -7.55 3.51 26.06
N PRO A 283 -7.06 2.44 26.71
CA PRO A 283 -7.62 1.09 26.56
C PRO A 283 -9.06 0.99 27.07
N ILE A 284 -9.93 0.35 26.29
CA ILE A 284 -11.38 0.24 26.55
C ILE A 284 -11.87 -1.18 26.38
N ASN A 285 -13.08 -1.45 26.88
CA ASN A 285 -13.75 -2.74 26.66
C ASN A 285 -14.05 -2.93 25.16
N PRO A 286 -13.59 -4.03 24.52
CA PRO A 286 -13.93 -4.35 23.13
C PRO A 286 -15.44 -4.46 22.87
N ASP A 287 -16.25 -4.75 23.89
CA ASP A 287 -17.72 -4.85 23.78
C ASP A 287 -18.44 -3.49 23.84
N GLU A 288 -17.80 -2.45 24.35
CA GLU A 288 -18.42 -1.13 24.59
C GLU A 288 -17.89 -0.05 23.62
N VAL A 289 -17.17 -0.44 22.57
CA VAL A 289 -16.56 0.50 21.60
C VAL A 289 -17.60 1.43 20.95
N LEU A 290 -18.82 0.94 20.71
CA LEU A 290 -19.91 1.76 20.15
C LEU A 290 -20.37 2.88 21.10
N ASN A 291 -20.26 2.66 22.40
CA ASN A 291 -20.77 3.56 23.44
C ASN A 291 -19.69 4.50 23.99
N PHE A 292 -18.43 4.30 23.59
CA PHE A 292 -17.31 5.10 24.08
C PHE A 292 -17.43 6.57 23.65
N GLU A 293 -17.30 7.48 24.61
CA GLU A 293 -17.29 8.93 24.39
C GLU A 293 -15.89 9.51 24.60
N ARG A 294 -15.49 10.45 23.75
CA ARG A 294 -14.09 10.97 23.71
C ARG A 294 -13.70 11.66 25.01
N GLU A 295 -14.66 12.25 25.69
CA GLU A 295 -14.51 12.97 26.94
C GLU A 295 -14.09 12.06 28.10
N GLU A 296 -14.25 10.74 27.97
CA GLU A 296 -13.75 9.74 28.93
C GLU A 296 -12.22 9.66 28.91
N ALA A 297 -11.59 10.00 27.77
CA ALA A 297 -10.13 10.02 27.61
C ALA A 297 -9.48 11.35 28.01
N ALA A 298 -10.20 12.24 28.69
CA ALA A 298 -9.63 13.47 29.23
C ALA A 298 -8.59 13.16 30.33
N PRO A 299 -7.38 13.74 30.32
CA PRO A 299 -6.31 13.40 31.26
C PRO A 299 -6.73 13.45 32.74
N GLU A 300 -7.61 14.36 33.12
CA GLU A 300 -8.16 14.51 34.48
C GLU A 300 -9.17 13.43 34.88
N LYS A 301 -9.79 12.73 33.92
CA LYS A 301 -10.75 11.64 34.18
C LYS A 301 -10.13 10.25 34.09
N VAL A 302 -8.99 10.14 33.42
CA VAL A 302 -8.32 8.85 33.21
C VAL A 302 -7.77 8.33 34.53
N ASN A 303 -8.35 7.21 34.95
CA ASN A 303 -7.76 6.25 35.86
C ASN A 303 -7.32 5.02 35.06
N PRO A 304 -6.34 4.23 35.53
CA PRO A 304 -5.99 2.95 34.93
C PRO A 304 -7.24 2.10 34.66
N SER A 305 -7.48 1.85 33.38
CA SER A 305 -8.55 1.00 32.88
C SER A 305 -8.37 -0.42 33.39
N ARG A 306 -9.49 -1.09 33.71
CA ARG A 306 -9.49 -2.55 33.95
C ARG A 306 -9.05 -3.34 32.71
N PHE A 307 -9.15 -2.73 31.54
CA PHE A 307 -8.72 -3.31 30.27
C PHE A 307 -7.32 -2.83 29.94
N ARG A 308 -6.46 -3.74 29.49
CA ARG A 308 -5.13 -3.40 28.97
C ARG A 308 -5.07 -3.68 27.48
N PHE A 309 -4.26 -2.90 26.77
CA PHE A 309 -4.00 -3.14 25.37
C PHE A 309 -2.96 -4.24 25.21
N LEU A 310 -3.17 -5.17 24.26
CA LEU A 310 -2.30 -6.30 23.97
C LEU A 310 -1.96 -7.16 25.20
N ARG A 311 -2.99 -7.62 25.92
CA ARG A 311 -2.84 -8.54 27.06
C ARG A 311 -2.38 -9.91 26.59
N ARG A 312 -1.07 -10.17 26.72
CA ARG A 312 -0.45 -11.42 26.28
C ARG A 312 -0.91 -12.63 27.09
N GLU A 313 -1.30 -12.42 28.34
CA GLU A 313 -1.75 -13.50 29.24
C GLU A 313 -3.12 -14.06 28.83
N ASP A 314 -3.90 -13.31 28.05
CA ASP A 314 -5.20 -13.75 27.54
C ASP A 314 -5.06 -14.57 26.24
N SER A 315 -3.87 -14.64 25.64
CA SER A 315 -3.63 -15.30 24.35
C SER A 315 -3.38 -16.81 24.49
N GLN A 316 -4.02 -17.59 23.62
CA GLN A 316 -3.69 -19.00 23.40
C GLN A 316 -2.99 -19.18 22.05
N GLU A 317 -1.85 -19.87 22.04
CA GLU A 317 -1.14 -20.20 20.80
C GLU A 317 -2.06 -20.89 19.79
N GLY A 318 -2.12 -20.31 18.58
CA GLY A 318 -2.90 -20.82 17.46
C GLY A 318 -4.38 -20.40 17.42
N GLU A 319 -4.89 -19.62 18.38
CA GLU A 319 -6.28 -19.17 18.31
C GLU A 319 -6.58 -18.28 17.09
N ALA A 320 -5.59 -17.54 16.59
CA ALA A 320 -5.69 -16.73 15.38
C ALA A 320 -5.34 -17.51 14.08
N GLU A 321 -5.22 -18.84 14.12
CA GLU A 321 -4.86 -19.64 12.93
C GLU A 321 -5.91 -19.53 11.83
N THR A 322 -7.20 -19.53 12.17
CA THR A 322 -8.29 -19.40 11.20
C THR A 322 -8.26 -18.04 10.51
N LEU A 323 -8.14 -16.95 11.29
CA LEU A 323 -7.96 -15.60 10.77
C LEU A 323 -6.77 -15.54 9.79
N PHE A 324 -5.62 -16.05 10.23
CA PHE A 324 -4.37 -15.98 9.49
C PHE A 324 -4.47 -16.74 8.16
N ARG A 325 -4.99 -17.98 8.19
CA ARG A 325 -5.18 -18.80 6.98
C ARG A 325 -6.15 -18.13 6.01
N ASN A 326 -7.31 -17.70 6.50
CA ASN A 326 -8.34 -17.09 5.66
C ASN A 326 -7.85 -15.79 5.01
N ALA A 327 -7.05 -14.99 5.73
CA ALA A 327 -6.44 -13.78 5.20
C ALA A 327 -5.41 -14.07 4.09
N LEU A 328 -4.55 -15.07 4.27
CA LEU A 328 -3.57 -15.46 3.24
C LEU A 328 -4.24 -16.06 2.00
N ASP A 329 -5.22 -16.93 2.18
CA ASP A 329 -5.98 -17.51 1.07
C ASP A 329 -6.70 -16.40 0.30
N TRP A 330 -7.36 -15.48 1.00
CA TRP A 330 -8.02 -14.33 0.38
C TRP A 330 -7.05 -13.44 -0.39
N GLU A 331 -5.87 -13.13 0.16
CA GLU A 331 -4.84 -12.34 -0.52
C GLU A 331 -4.35 -13.05 -1.79
N PHE A 332 -4.15 -14.38 -1.73
CA PHE A 332 -3.78 -15.18 -2.90
C PHE A 332 -4.87 -15.15 -3.98
N TYR A 333 -6.11 -15.45 -3.63
CA TYR A 333 -7.24 -15.42 -4.57
C TYR A 333 -7.49 -14.02 -5.13
N SER A 334 -7.33 -12.97 -4.32
CA SER A 334 -7.51 -11.58 -4.75
C SER A 334 -6.43 -11.15 -5.74
N ARG A 335 -5.18 -11.62 -5.57
CA ARG A 335 -4.09 -11.40 -6.53
C ARG A 335 -4.30 -12.16 -7.83
N GLU A 336 -4.74 -13.42 -7.75
CA GLU A 336 -5.11 -14.19 -8.94
C GLU A 336 -6.26 -13.50 -9.67
N LYS A 337 -7.35 -13.15 -8.98
CA LYS A 337 -8.46 -12.39 -9.55
C LYS A 337 -7.99 -11.08 -10.15
N GLN A 338 -7.17 -10.26 -9.48
CA GLN A 338 -6.63 -9.05 -10.10
C GLN A 338 -5.80 -9.36 -11.36
N GLN A 339 -5.07 -10.47 -11.40
CA GLN A 339 -4.34 -10.89 -12.60
C GLN A 339 -5.26 -11.34 -13.76
N PHE A 340 -6.48 -11.81 -13.45
CA PHE A 340 -7.53 -12.18 -14.41
C PHE A 340 -8.54 -11.05 -14.71
N GLU A 341 -8.75 -10.12 -13.78
CA GLU A 341 -9.73 -9.03 -13.77
C GLU A 341 -9.13 -7.67 -14.10
N ILE A 342 -7.82 -7.55 -14.36
CA ILE A 342 -7.31 -6.42 -15.15
C ILE A 342 -8.18 -6.40 -16.40
N PRO A 343 -9.10 -5.43 -16.55
CA PRO A 343 -9.93 -5.39 -17.72
C PRO A 343 -8.95 -5.26 -18.86
N GLU A 344 -9.12 -6.08 -19.87
CA GLU A 344 -8.76 -5.68 -21.21
C GLU A 344 -9.54 -4.39 -21.50
N LYS A 345 -9.05 -3.23 -21.01
CA LYS A 345 -8.90 -2.08 -21.88
C LYS A 345 -7.80 -2.44 -22.89
N ARG A 346 -8.07 -3.49 -23.68
CA ARG A 346 -7.90 -3.39 -25.11
C ARG A 346 -8.87 -2.27 -25.52
N GLU A 347 -8.43 -1.02 -25.35
CA GLU A 347 -8.50 -0.21 -26.56
C GLU A 347 -7.89 -1.10 -27.62
N ALA A 348 -8.66 -1.43 -28.64
CA ALA A 348 -8.14 -2.04 -29.83
C ALA A 348 -7.11 -1.07 -30.43
N TYR A 349 -5.94 -0.98 -29.81
CA TYR A 349 -4.69 -0.90 -30.52
C TYR A 349 -4.66 -2.23 -31.25
N THR A 350 -5.19 -2.16 -32.47
CA THR A 350 -4.90 -3.06 -33.55
C THR A 350 -3.53 -3.67 -33.31
N ASP A 351 -3.54 -4.97 -33.12
CA ASP A 351 -2.38 -5.83 -33.27
C ASP A 351 -1.83 -5.57 -34.68
N SER A 352 -0.95 -4.57 -34.78
CA SER A 352 0.01 -4.48 -35.85
C SER A 352 1.29 -5.04 -35.27
N SER A 353 1.54 -6.29 -35.61
CA SER A 353 2.77 -7.05 -35.47
C SER A 353 3.98 -6.40 -36.20
N SER A 354 4.16 -5.08 -36.06
CA SER A 354 5.16 -4.29 -36.80
C SER A 354 5.53 -2.94 -36.14
N GLU A 355 5.33 -2.74 -34.83
CA GLU A 355 5.89 -1.55 -34.17
C GLU A 355 7.43 -1.65 -34.12
N GLN A 356 8.11 -0.82 -34.91
CA GLN A 356 9.56 -0.72 -34.90
C GLN A 356 10.07 -0.39 -33.48
N PRO A 357 11.23 -0.95 -33.07
CA PRO A 357 11.81 -0.65 -31.76
C PRO A 357 12.03 0.86 -31.62
N ILE A 358 11.60 1.43 -30.50
CA ILE A 358 11.81 2.86 -30.25
C ILE A 358 13.34 3.12 -30.19
N PRO A 359 13.87 4.09 -30.96
CA PRO A 359 15.30 4.42 -30.95
C PRO A 359 15.80 4.89 -29.58
N LYS A 360 17.08 4.61 -29.28
CA LYS A 360 17.73 4.98 -28.01
C LYS A 360 17.65 6.48 -27.72
N ASP A 361 17.65 7.34 -28.75
CA ASP A 361 17.56 8.80 -28.60
C ASP A 361 16.24 9.27 -27.99
N LEU A 362 15.20 8.46 -28.08
CA LEU A 362 13.87 8.73 -27.53
C LEU A 362 13.65 8.09 -26.15
N PHE A 363 14.69 7.50 -25.56
CA PHE A 363 14.64 6.97 -24.19
C PHE A 363 14.57 8.11 -23.15
N PRO A 364 13.92 7.86 -21.99
CA PRO A 364 13.91 8.82 -20.89
C PRO A 364 15.31 9.01 -20.30
N PRO A 365 15.57 10.16 -19.64
CA PRO A 365 16.85 10.44 -19.01
C PRO A 365 17.35 9.32 -18.10
N CYS A 366 16.46 8.71 -17.29
CA CYS A 366 16.84 7.64 -16.38
C CYS A 366 17.36 6.38 -17.08
N ILE A 367 16.82 6.01 -18.24
CA ILE A 367 17.30 4.86 -19.02
C ILE A 367 18.61 5.20 -19.71
N LYS A 368 18.77 6.43 -20.22
CA LYS A 368 20.03 6.90 -20.79
C LYS A 368 21.15 6.89 -19.76
N ASN A 369 20.89 7.40 -18.56
CA ASN A 369 21.84 7.39 -17.45
C ASN A 369 22.23 5.98 -17.02
N ILE A 370 21.27 5.04 -17.01
CA ILE A 370 21.59 3.63 -16.81
C ILE A 370 22.56 3.16 -17.91
N LEU A 371 22.22 3.36 -19.18
CA LEU A 371 23.02 2.89 -20.33
C LEU A 371 24.45 3.46 -20.38
N SER A 372 24.69 4.62 -19.76
CA SER A 372 26.02 5.22 -19.58
C SER A 372 26.93 4.47 -18.58
N GLY A 373 26.39 3.50 -17.83
CA GLY A 373 27.12 2.72 -16.85
C GLY A 373 26.89 3.18 -15.40
N LEU A 374 27.05 2.26 -14.44
CA LEU A 374 26.75 2.48 -13.02
C LEU A 374 27.87 2.00 -12.08
N SER A 375 28.08 2.76 -11.01
CA SER A 375 28.95 2.38 -9.88
C SER A 375 28.26 1.47 -8.86
N ASP A 376 26.94 1.58 -8.70
CA ASP A 376 26.10 0.75 -7.84
C ASP A 376 24.68 0.58 -8.44
N GLY A 377 23.89 -0.38 -7.97
CA GLY A 377 22.50 -0.57 -8.42
C GLY A 377 22.32 -1.44 -9.68
N ARG A 378 23.40 -2.08 -10.17
CA ARG A 378 23.43 -2.85 -11.44
C ARG A 378 22.33 -3.93 -11.55
N LYS A 379 22.03 -4.67 -10.48
CA LYS A 379 20.96 -5.69 -10.51
C LYS A 379 19.57 -5.08 -10.70
N ARG A 380 19.32 -3.91 -10.08
CA ARG A 380 18.08 -3.14 -10.26
C ARG A 380 18.00 -2.57 -11.68
N ALA A 381 19.11 -2.03 -12.18
CA ALA A 381 19.22 -1.54 -13.54
C ALA A 381 18.99 -2.63 -14.60
N LEU A 382 19.54 -3.83 -14.40
CA LEU A 382 19.30 -4.99 -15.27
C LEU A 382 17.80 -5.31 -15.37
N PHE A 383 17.10 -5.35 -14.22
CA PHE A 383 15.65 -5.56 -14.18
C PHE A 383 14.90 -4.44 -14.92
N ILE A 384 15.27 -3.17 -14.68
CA ILE A 384 14.65 -2.01 -15.35
C ILE A 384 14.82 -2.10 -16.87
N LEU A 385 16.04 -2.30 -17.37
CA LEU A 385 16.35 -2.37 -18.80
C LEU A 385 15.59 -3.51 -19.48
N GLN A 386 15.59 -4.69 -18.85
CA GLN A 386 14.91 -5.86 -19.39
C GLN A 386 13.40 -5.65 -19.57
N ASN A 387 12.75 -5.01 -18.60
CA ASN A 387 11.32 -4.68 -18.70
C ASN A 387 11.06 -3.55 -19.70
N PHE A 388 11.88 -2.51 -19.67
CA PHE A 388 11.70 -1.32 -20.49
C PHE A 388 11.86 -1.65 -21.98
N LEU A 389 12.97 -2.29 -22.37
CA LEU A 389 13.27 -2.62 -23.78
C LEU A 389 12.18 -3.49 -24.41
N SER A 390 11.73 -4.51 -23.67
CA SER A 390 10.62 -5.37 -24.09
C SER A 390 9.30 -4.58 -24.28
N SER A 391 9.08 -3.53 -23.49
CA SER A 391 7.89 -2.70 -23.54
C SER A 391 7.94 -1.61 -24.63
N VAL A 392 9.11 -1.36 -25.23
CA VAL A 392 9.32 -0.36 -26.29
C VAL A 392 9.71 -0.99 -27.65
N GLY A 393 9.36 -2.26 -27.84
CA GLY A 393 9.43 -2.93 -29.15
C GLY A 393 10.77 -3.58 -29.49
N TRP A 394 11.72 -3.65 -28.56
CA TRP A 394 13.00 -4.36 -28.81
C TRP A 394 12.79 -5.88 -28.74
N ASN A 395 13.32 -6.59 -29.73
CA ASN A 395 13.34 -8.05 -29.72
C ASN A 395 14.38 -8.57 -28.69
N TYR A 396 14.34 -9.86 -28.43
CA TYR A 396 15.17 -10.50 -27.40
C TYR A 396 16.66 -10.35 -27.71
N GLU A 397 17.05 -10.59 -28.96
CA GLU A 397 18.44 -10.60 -29.43
C GLU A 397 19.07 -9.20 -29.34
N ASP A 398 18.34 -8.15 -29.73
CA ASP A 398 18.79 -6.77 -29.68
C ASP A 398 18.83 -6.23 -28.24
N ALA A 399 17.85 -6.61 -27.40
CA ALA A 399 17.85 -6.25 -25.99
C ALA A 399 18.99 -6.95 -25.24
N GLU A 400 19.27 -8.22 -25.52
CA GLU A 400 20.40 -8.97 -24.94
C GLU A 400 21.72 -8.31 -25.33
N ARG A 401 21.92 -7.98 -26.61
CA ARG A 401 23.11 -7.29 -27.10
C ARG A 401 23.34 -5.96 -26.38
N LEU A 402 22.31 -5.14 -26.27
CA LEU A 402 22.38 -3.83 -25.59
C LEU A 402 22.67 -3.97 -24.09
N ILE A 403 22.07 -4.95 -23.42
CA ILE A 403 22.27 -5.17 -21.98
C ILE A 403 23.68 -5.72 -21.71
N LEU A 404 24.21 -6.58 -22.58
CA LEU A 404 25.59 -7.06 -22.44
C LEU A 404 26.60 -5.93 -22.70
N GLU A 405 26.37 -5.07 -23.69
CA GLU A 405 27.15 -3.86 -23.93
C GLU A 405 27.13 -2.93 -22.72
N TRP A 406 25.93 -2.59 -22.21
CA TRP A 406 25.76 -1.80 -21.01
C TRP A 406 26.50 -2.40 -19.80
N ASN A 407 26.48 -3.73 -19.65
CA ASN A 407 27.12 -4.37 -18.51
C ASN A 407 28.64 -4.14 -18.48
N GLN A 408 29.27 -4.00 -19.65
CA GLN A 408 30.70 -3.68 -19.77
C GLN A 408 31.02 -2.22 -19.44
N ASN A 409 30.05 -1.31 -19.63
CA ASN A 409 30.21 0.11 -19.29
C ASN A 409 30.11 0.40 -17.78
N ASN A 410 29.74 -0.59 -16.97
CA ASN A 410 29.67 -0.44 -15.53
C ASN A 410 31.07 -0.44 -14.88
N LYS A 411 31.24 0.31 -13.77
CA LYS A 411 32.49 0.35 -13.00
C LYS A 411 32.98 -1.05 -12.59
N GLU A 412 32.03 -1.92 -12.28
CA GLU A 412 32.26 -3.36 -12.07
C GLU A 412 31.13 -4.14 -12.77
N PRO A 413 31.40 -4.88 -13.84
CA PRO A 413 30.37 -5.65 -14.55
C PRO A 413 29.72 -6.73 -13.68
N LEU A 414 28.43 -6.99 -13.88
CA LEU A 414 27.79 -8.19 -13.34
C LEU A 414 28.38 -9.43 -14.03
N ARG A 415 28.46 -10.55 -13.31
CA ARG A 415 28.86 -11.84 -13.88
C ARG A 415 27.97 -12.16 -15.10
N GLU A 416 28.58 -12.44 -16.23
CA GLU A 416 27.87 -12.62 -17.51
C GLU A 416 26.81 -13.73 -17.43
N ASN A 417 27.11 -14.83 -16.73
CA ASN A 417 26.16 -15.94 -16.49
C ASN A 417 24.91 -15.50 -15.70
N TYR A 418 25.05 -14.53 -14.78
CA TYR A 418 23.91 -13.97 -14.05
C TYR A 418 23.03 -13.13 -14.99
N VAL A 419 23.65 -12.30 -15.83
CA VAL A 419 22.93 -11.47 -16.82
C VAL A 419 22.17 -12.34 -17.81
N LYS A 420 22.85 -13.32 -18.42
CA LYS A 420 22.23 -14.28 -19.36
C LYS A 420 21.14 -15.12 -18.68
N GLY A 421 21.33 -15.52 -17.42
CA GLY A 421 20.32 -16.26 -16.65
C GLY A 421 19.04 -15.45 -16.43
N GLN A 422 19.16 -14.16 -16.07
CA GLN A 422 18.01 -13.26 -15.90
C GLN A 422 17.30 -12.99 -17.23
N LEU A 423 18.04 -12.83 -18.33
CA LEU A 423 17.46 -12.63 -19.66
C LEU A 423 16.69 -13.88 -20.14
N ARG A 424 17.25 -15.07 -19.95
CA ARG A 424 16.61 -16.35 -20.31
C ARG A 424 15.33 -16.62 -19.53
N TYR A 425 15.27 -16.31 -18.24
CA TYR A 425 14.07 -16.50 -17.43
C TYR A 425 12.84 -15.74 -17.98
N ARG A 426 13.05 -14.64 -18.70
CA ARG A 426 11.98 -13.90 -19.38
C ARG A 426 11.66 -14.36 -20.79
N LYS A 427 12.50 -15.19 -21.40
CA LYS A 427 12.28 -15.69 -22.75
C LYS A 427 11.06 -16.62 -22.73
N GLY A 428 9.90 -16.10 -23.15
CA GLY A 428 8.62 -16.81 -23.13
C GLY A 428 7.61 -16.37 -22.05
N GLY A 429 7.96 -15.40 -21.19
CA GLY A 429 7.04 -14.84 -20.19
C GLY A 429 6.15 -13.72 -20.73
N LYS A 430 5.05 -13.40 -20.04
CA LYS A 430 4.20 -12.23 -20.35
C LYS A 430 5.04 -10.94 -20.26
N ARG A 431 4.80 -9.98 -21.16
CA ARG A 431 5.46 -8.66 -21.11
C ARG A 431 5.07 -7.94 -19.81
N VAL A 432 6.07 -7.60 -19.01
CA VAL A 432 5.91 -6.84 -17.76
C VAL A 432 6.50 -5.45 -17.94
N LEU A 433 5.78 -4.42 -17.47
CA LEU A 433 6.23 -3.04 -17.48
C LEU A 433 7.38 -2.83 -16.48
N PRO A 434 8.32 -1.90 -16.75
CA PRO A 434 9.31 -1.53 -15.76
C PRO A 434 8.63 -0.83 -14.57
N PRO A 435 9.28 -0.77 -13.39
CA PRO A 435 8.74 -0.07 -12.23
C PRO A 435 8.33 1.38 -12.54
N ASN A 436 7.33 1.89 -11.82
CA ASN A 436 6.92 3.29 -11.93
C ASN A 436 7.97 4.24 -11.37
N CYS A 437 8.03 5.47 -11.91
CA CYS A 437 9.00 6.49 -11.50
C CYS A 437 8.82 6.93 -10.03
N SER A 438 7.60 6.82 -9.47
CA SER A 438 7.31 7.14 -8.07
C SER A 438 7.87 6.14 -7.08
N ASN A 439 8.30 4.96 -7.52
CA ASN A 439 8.91 3.95 -6.66
C ASN A 439 10.38 4.30 -6.41
N LYS A 440 10.64 4.89 -5.23
CA LYS A 440 11.96 5.40 -4.82
C LYS A 440 13.06 4.32 -4.89
N MET A 441 12.71 3.05 -4.59
CA MET A 441 13.62 1.89 -4.58
C MET A 441 14.32 1.59 -5.91
N TYR A 442 13.83 2.15 -7.02
CA TYR A 442 14.38 1.91 -8.36
C TYR A 442 15.22 3.06 -8.88
N TYR A 443 14.62 4.06 -9.53
CA TYR A 443 15.37 5.07 -10.29
C TYR A 443 16.04 6.11 -9.39
N SER A 444 15.37 6.53 -8.32
CA SER A 444 15.89 7.53 -7.39
C SER A 444 17.02 6.97 -6.54
N ASP A 445 16.84 5.78 -5.96
CA ASP A 445 17.80 5.17 -5.05
C ASP A 445 19.10 4.69 -5.72
N ILE A 446 19.09 4.44 -7.04
CA ILE A 446 20.32 4.13 -7.80
C ILE A 446 20.93 5.39 -8.45
N GLY A 447 20.41 6.58 -8.15
CA GLY A 447 20.99 7.86 -8.58
C GLY A 447 20.84 8.18 -10.07
N VAL A 448 19.91 7.52 -10.80
CA VAL A 448 19.77 7.69 -12.26
C VAL A 448 18.64 8.64 -12.65
N CYS A 449 17.81 9.06 -11.70
CA CYS A 449 16.65 9.91 -11.98
C CYS A 449 17.05 11.40 -12.12
N THR A 450 17.17 11.86 -13.36
CA THR A 450 17.36 13.29 -13.70
C THR A 450 16.15 13.78 -14.52
N PRO A 451 15.03 14.15 -13.86
CA PRO A 451 13.77 14.40 -14.55
C PRO A 451 13.80 15.69 -15.39
N ASP A 452 13.17 15.63 -16.57
CA ASP A 452 12.88 16.80 -17.40
C ASP A 452 11.39 17.18 -17.34
N ALA A 453 10.97 18.15 -18.16
CA ALA A 453 9.59 18.62 -18.22
C ALA A 453 8.57 17.55 -18.64
N LEU A 454 8.98 16.53 -19.42
CA LEU A 454 8.11 15.42 -19.82
C LEU A 454 8.01 14.36 -18.72
N CYS A 455 9.08 14.14 -17.94
CA CYS A 455 9.08 13.26 -16.78
C CYS A 455 8.02 13.64 -15.73
N GLN A 456 7.70 14.93 -15.58
CA GLN A 456 6.66 15.40 -14.65
C GLN A 456 5.23 15.00 -15.06
N LYS A 457 5.03 14.61 -16.33
CA LYS A 457 3.71 14.30 -16.90
C LYS A 457 3.47 12.80 -17.07
N ILE A 458 4.41 11.95 -16.67
CA ILE A 458 4.38 10.50 -16.89
C ILE A 458 4.60 9.73 -15.58
N ARG A 459 3.87 8.62 -15.40
CA ARG A 459 4.02 7.72 -14.23
C ARG A 459 5.05 6.60 -14.47
N ASN A 460 5.22 6.16 -15.71
CA ASN A 460 6.06 5.04 -16.10
C ASN A 460 7.00 5.45 -17.23
N PRO A 461 8.29 5.07 -17.21
CA PRO A 461 9.27 5.48 -18.23
C PRO A 461 8.91 5.01 -19.65
N VAL A 462 8.12 3.94 -19.82
CA VAL A 462 7.64 3.52 -21.14
C VAL A 462 6.79 4.61 -21.80
N ASN A 463 5.97 5.33 -21.02
CA ASN A 463 5.10 6.37 -21.53
C ASN A 463 5.92 7.56 -22.07
N TYR A 464 7.06 7.88 -21.46
CA TYR A 464 7.98 8.90 -21.96
C TYR A 464 8.39 8.59 -23.42
N SER A 465 8.90 7.38 -23.65
CA SER A 465 9.38 6.98 -24.97
C SER A 465 8.25 6.86 -25.99
N LYS A 466 7.07 6.38 -25.59
CA LYS A 466 5.90 6.35 -26.48
C LYS A 466 5.43 7.75 -26.88
N ILE A 467 5.42 8.72 -25.96
CA ILE A 467 5.06 10.11 -26.26
C ILE A 467 6.09 10.73 -27.22
N ARG A 468 7.40 10.56 -26.94
CA ARG A 468 8.48 11.04 -27.81
C ARG A 468 8.42 10.42 -29.20
N MET A 469 8.12 9.14 -29.31
CA MET A 469 7.98 8.43 -30.59
C MET A 469 6.82 8.97 -31.41
N ARG A 470 5.67 9.28 -30.79
CA ARG A 470 4.53 9.89 -31.49
C ARG A 470 4.89 11.28 -32.04
N SER A 471 5.48 12.15 -31.22
CA SER A 471 5.92 13.48 -31.67
C SER A 471 6.94 13.39 -32.80
N TYR A 472 7.91 12.47 -32.71
CA TYR A 472 8.89 12.22 -33.75
C TYR A 472 8.24 11.73 -35.06
N GLN A 473 7.28 10.80 -34.99
CA GLN A 473 6.55 10.33 -36.16
C GLN A 473 5.69 11.43 -36.80
N GLU A 474 5.11 12.34 -36.00
CA GLU A 474 4.38 13.51 -36.50
C GLU A 474 5.27 14.51 -37.21
N GLU A 475 6.48 14.76 -36.69
CA GLU A 475 7.50 15.59 -37.34
C GLU A 475 7.95 14.98 -38.67
N LEU A 476 8.22 13.67 -38.70
CA LEU A 476 8.57 12.96 -39.95
C LEU A 476 7.46 13.00 -41.00
N LYS A 477 6.18 13.00 -40.57
CA LYS A 477 5.03 13.16 -41.49
C LYS A 477 4.94 14.58 -42.06
N LYS A 478 5.36 15.60 -41.32
CA LYS A 478 5.41 17.01 -41.79
C LYS A 478 6.55 17.25 -42.79
N ILE A 479 7.66 16.50 -42.67
CA ILE A 479 8.85 16.64 -43.51
C ILE A 479 8.73 15.87 -44.84
N ARG A 480 7.86 14.85 -44.93
CA ARG A 480 7.63 14.09 -46.18
C ARG A 480 6.56 14.77 -47.06
N PRO A 481 6.90 15.40 -48.21
CA PRO A 481 5.89 15.90 -49.13
C PRO A 481 5.08 14.74 -49.74
N ALA A 482 3.77 14.97 -49.92
CA ALA A 482 2.84 14.00 -50.50
C ALA A 482 3.33 13.55 -51.89
N ARG A 483 3.77 12.29 -52.00
CA ARG A 483 3.97 11.65 -53.30
C ARG A 483 2.60 11.44 -53.94
N ASN A 484 2.31 12.27 -54.94
CA ASN A 484 1.19 12.13 -55.88
C ASN A 484 1.09 10.70 -56.43
N VAL A 485 0.05 9.96 -56.05
CA VAL A 485 -0.43 8.81 -56.82
C VAL A 485 -1.35 9.36 -57.89
N LYS A 486 -0.81 9.63 -59.09
CA LYS A 486 -1.63 9.85 -60.29
C LYS A 486 -2.36 8.55 -60.61
N LYS A 487 -3.69 8.57 -60.45
CA LYS A 487 -4.63 7.63 -61.07
C LYS A 487 -4.32 7.52 -62.57
N GLN A 488 -3.93 6.34 -63.04
CA GLN A 488 -4.25 5.93 -64.41
C GLN A 488 -5.50 5.05 -64.34
N LYS A 489 -6.64 5.63 -64.72
CA LYS A 489 -7.81 4.85 -65.16
C LYS A 489 -7.90 5.00 -66.68
N GLY A 490 -7.59 3.89 -67.35
CA GLY A 490 -8.10 3.36 -68.62
C GLY A 490 -8.32 4.27 -69.83
N VAL A 491 -7.68 3.89 -70.95
CA VAL A 491 -8.34 3.72 -72.26
C VAL A 491 -7.68 2.51 -72.93
N GLY A 492 -8.48 1.60 -73.48
CA GLY A 492 -8.04 0.30 -74.01
C GLY A 492 -7.42 0.34 -75.41
N ILE A 493 -7.12 -0.86 -75.93
CA ILE A 493 -7.44 -1.40 -77.28
C ILE A 493 -6.55 -2.63 -77.57
N ARG A 494 -7.22 -3.76 -77.88
CA ARG A 494 -6.90 -4.93 -78.73
C ARG A 494 -5.43 -5.36 -79.00
N ALA A 495 -5.18 -6.67 -78.83
CA ALA A 495 -4.70 -7.64 -79.85
C ALA A 495 -4.58 -9.05 -79.20
N LYS A 496 -5.34 -10.06 -79.68
CA LYS A 496 -4.90 -11.28 -80.42
C LYS A 496 -3.90 -12.17 -79.65
N GLU A 497 -4.26 -13.40 -79.28
CA GLU A 497 -4.03 -14.67 -80.06
C GLU A 497 -2.59 -14.70 -80.60
N ASP A 498 -1.71 -15.64 -80.26
CA ASP A 498 -1.85 -17.10 -80.32
C ASP A 498 -0.65 -17.82 -79.66
N SER A 499 -0.91 -19.04 -79.16
CA SER A 499 -0.05 -20.24 -79.13
C SER A 499 1.49 -20.13 -78.96
N LYS A 500 2.05 -20.81 -77.94
CA LYS A 500 2.63 -22.16 -78.08
C LYS A 500 3.27 -22.67 -76.79
N GLN A 501 3.03 -23.96 -76.57
CA GLN A 501 3.62 -24.85 -75.57
C GLN A 501 5.15 -24.86 -75.60
N ALA A 502 5.78 -25.01 -74.42
CA ALA A 502 6.60 -26.17 -74.03
C ALA A 502 7.00 -26.02 -72.56
#